data_AF-A0A354P3H0-F1
#
_entry.id   AF-A0A354P3H0-F1
#
_cell.length_a   1.000
_cell.length_b   1.000
_cell.length_c   1.000
_cell.angle_alpha   90.00
_cell.angle_beta   90.00
_cell.angle_gamma   90.00
#
_symmetry.space_group_name_H-M   'P 1'
#
loop_
_entity.id
_entity.type
_entity.pdbx_description
1 polymer ?
#
loop_
_entity_poly.entity_id
_entity_poly.type
_entity_poly.pdbx_seq_one_letter_code
_entity_poly.pdbx_strand_id
1 'polypeptide(L)'
;MRNCILDADIATLRELAKSHVSVDHSVSGSLVLTDGLVAMKQATDAIDLLRLLQSIHPDNFWANHQLGIALSNSGDPQGGEQSLRYLTAAVALRPNSVGARVHFAEVLLRSGDHVNAATQLQVALTLMPGNDWIRSRLKSLIPTDNEQMPH
;
A
#
# COMPACT_ATOMS: atom_id res chain seq x y z
N MET A 1 2.75 -26.69 19.16
CA MET A 1 4.03 -26.02 19.48
C MET A 1 4.48 -24.95 18.47
N ARG A 2 3.87 -24.80 17.28
CA ARG A 2 4.27 -23.75 16.31
C ARG A 2 3.82 -22.32 16.65
N ASN A 3 2.71 -22.14 17.36
CA ASN A 3 2.19 -20.79 17.68
C ASN A 3 3.07 -20.01 18.68
N CYS A 4 3.62 -20.66 19.72
CA CYS A 4 4.45 -19.97 20.72
C CYS A 4 5.72 -19.33 20.15
N ILE A 5 6.27 -19.88 19.06
CA ILE A 5 7.49 -19.33 18.43
C ILE A 5 7.14 -18.06 17.65
N LEU A 6 6.01 -18.05 16.94
CA LEU A 6 5.53 -16.89 16.19
C LEU A 6 5.08 -15.73 17.10
N ASP A 7 4.38 -16.03 18.21
CA ASP A 7 3.95 -15.00 19.16
C ASP A 7 5.14 -14.33 19.86
N ALA A 8 6.19 -15.11 20.17
CA ALA A 8 7.44 -14.60 20.72
C ALA A 8 8.19 -13.71 19.70
N ASP A 9 8.17 -14.07 18.42
CA ASP A 9 8.75 -13.26 17.35
C ASP A 9 7.98 -11.94 17.15
N ILE A 10 6.65 -11.95 17.23
CA ILE A 10 5.83 -10.72 17.12
C ILE A 10 6.06 -9.78 18.32
N ALA A 11 6.11 -10.31 19.53
CA ALA A 11 6.43 -9.52 20.72
C ALA A 11 7.83 -8.90 20.60
N THR A 12 8.78 -9.68 20.10
CA THR A 12 10.15 -9.23 19.86
C THR A 12 10.19 -8.17 18.77
N LEU A 13 9.48 -8.33 17.65
CA LEU A 13 9.38 -7.33 16.58
C LEU A 13 8.70 -6.04 17.05
N ARG A 14 7.69 -6.13 17.94
CA ARG A 14 7.08 -4.96 18.59
C ARG A 14 8.08 -4.21 19.46
N GLU A 15 8.85 -4.93 20.27
CA GLU A 15 9.92 -4.33 21.08
C GLU A 15 11.08 -3.81 20.20
N LEU A 16 11.37 -4.45 19.08
CA LEU A 16 12.38 -4.01 18.11
C LEU A 16 11.94 -2.71 17.42
N ALA A 17 10.66 -2.63 17.01
CA ALA A 17 10.07 -1.42 16.45
C ALA A 17 10.07 -0.27 17.46
N LYS A 18 9.86 -0.56 18.75
CA LYS A 18 9.96 0.43 19.83
C LYS A 18 11.39 0.81 20.19
N SER A 19 12.39 -0.06 19.98
CA SER A 19 13.78 0.16 20.39
C SER A 19 14.67 0.71 19.28
N HIS A 20 14.36 0.46 18.00
CA HIS A 20 15.00 1.10 16.84
C HIS A 20 14.42 2.49 16.48
N VAL A 21 13.78 3.12 17.47
CA VAL A 21 13.21 4.49 17.47
C VAL A 21 14.23 5.60 17.16
N SER A 22 15.52 5.29 16.98
CA SER A 22 16.57 6.32 16.90
C SER A 22 17.41 6.34 15.63
N VAL A 23 17.16 5.50 14.61
CA VAL A 23 18.04 5.52 13.42
C VAL A 23 17.25 5.64 12.12
N ASP A 24 16.96 6.90 11.83
CA ASP A 24 16.93 7.51 10.49
C ASP A 24 15.90 6.94 9.49
N HIS A 25 15.64 7.70 8.44
CA HIS A 25 14.70 7.43 7.35
C HIS A 25 15.12 6.23 6.47
N SER A 26 15.97 5.35 7.01
CA SER A 26 16.75 4.36 6.32
C SER A 26 16.01 3.03 6.18
N VAL A 27 16.43 2.34 5.14
CA VAL A 27 15.98 1.05 4.62
C VAL A 27 15.74 -0.01 5.71
N SER A 28 16.38 0.08 6.88
CA SER A 28 16.25 -0.86 8.00
C SER A 28 14.82 -0.95 8.57
N GLY A 29 14.10 0.15 8.75
CA GLY A 29 12.70 0.11 9.18
C GLY A 29 11.79 -0.55 8.13
N SER A 30 12.08 -0.30 6.85
CA SER A 30 11.39 -0.94 5.72
C SER A 30 11.72 -2.43 5.59
N LEU A 31 12.93 -2.84 5.96
CA LEU A 31 13.38 -4.23 5.91
C LEU A 31 12.65 -5.06 6.97
N VAL A 32 12.59 -4.56 8.22
CA VAL A 32 11.82 -5.17 9.31
C VAL A 32 10.33 -5.28 8.96
N LEU A 33 9.78 -4.30 8.25
CA LEU A 33 8.40 -4.36 7.75
C LEU A 33 8.19 -5.42 6.66
N THR A 34 9.13 -5.53 5.71
CA THR A 34 9.05 -6.49 4.60
C THR A 34 9.17 -7.92 5.13
N ASP A 35 10.10 -8.16 6.07
CA ASP A 35 10.28 -9.46 6.71
C ASP A 35 9.11 -9.82 7.64
N GLY A 36 8.55 -8.84 8.37
CA GLY A 36 7.35 -9.03 9.18
C GLY A 36 6.11 -9.35 8.34
N LEU A 37 5.91 -8.68 7.20
CA LEU A 37 4.79 -8.92 6.30
C LEU A 37 4.86 -10.26 5.58
N VAL A 38 6.07 -10.70 5.21
CA VAL A 38 6.29 -12.04 4.63
C VAL A 38 6.05 -13.14 5.66
N ALA A 39 6.38 -12.91 6.93
CA ALA A 39 6.08 -13.82 8.02
C ALA A 39 4.57 -13.89 8.36
N MET A 40 3.84 -12.79 8.15
CA MET A 40 2.44 -12.62 8.51
C MET A 40 1.47 -13.11 7.42
N LYS A 41 1.46 -14.42 7.15
CA LYS A 41 0.27 -15.12 6.62
C LYS A 41 -1.00 -15.00 7.52
N GLN A 42 -0.99 -14.07 8.48
CA GLN A 42 -2.05 -13.68 9.40
C GLN A 42 -2.22 -12.16 9.31
N ALA A 43 -3.19 -11.71 8.49
CA ALA A 43 -3.35 -10.31 8.10
C ALA A 43 -3.65 -9.34 9.28
N THR A 44 -4.27 -9.84 10.36
CA THR A 44 -4.72 -9.01 11.49
C THR A 44 -3.54 -8.48 12.32
N ASP A 45 -2.58 -9.33 12.67
CA ASP A 45 -1.43 -8.94 13.50
C ASP A 45 -0.50 -7.95 12.78
N ALA A 46 -0.43 -8.06 11.45
CA ALA A 46 0.30 -7.13 10.60
C ALA A 46 -0.27 -5.71 10.66
N ILE A 47 -1.60 -5.60 10.60
CA ILE A 47 -2.29 -4.31 10.64
C ILE A 47 -2.04 -3.62 11.99
N ASP A 48 -2.05 -4.36 13.09
CA ASP A 48 -1.82 -3.78 14.42
C ASP A 48 -0.37 -3.28 14.60
N LEU A 49 0.61 -4.04 14.11
CA LEU A 49 2.01 -3.59 14.12
C LEU A 49 2.21 -2.35 13.23
N LEU A 50 1.61 -2.35 12.03
CA LEU A 50 1.66 -1.23 11.10
C LEU A 50 0.96 0.02 11.65
N ARG A 51 -0.16 -0.14 12.38
CA ARG A 51 -0.83 0.96 13.08
C ARG A 51 0.04 1.55 14.18
N LEU A 52 0.72 0.71 14.96
CA LEU A 52 1.68 1.18 15.97
C LEU A 52 2.82 1.96 15.32
N LEU A 53 3.38 1.44 14.22
CA LEU A 53 4.45 2.15 13.53
C LEU A 53 3.97 3.48 12.94
N GLN A 54 2.78 3.50 12.35
CA GLN A 54 2.19 4.71 11.79
C GLN A 54 1.88 5.75 12.87
N SER A 55 1.49 5.35 14.08
CA SER A 55 1.24 6.30 15.18
C SER A 55 2.52 6.93 15.71
N ILE A 56 3.64 6.21 15.66
CA ILE A 56 4.96 6.72 16.05
C ILE A 56 5.57 7.58 14.94
N HIS A 57 5.42 7.15 13.68
CA HIS A 57 5.98 7.82 12.50
C HIS A 57 4.90 8.05 11.42
N PRO A 58 4.04 9.06 11.59
CA PRO A 58 2.93 9.33 10.67
C PRO A 58 3.40 9.76 9.27
N ASP A 59 4.63 10.26 9.15
CA ASP A 59 5.29 10.69 7.92
C ASP A 59 6.17 9.60 7.28
N ASN A 60 6.18 8.38 7.84
CA ASN A 60 6.92 7.27 7.25
C ASN A 60 6.19 6.73 6.01
N PHE A 61 6.82 6.85 4.84
CA PHE A 61 6.26 6.38 3.57
C PHE A 61 5.87 4.89 3.61
N TRP A 62 6.75 4.03 4.11
CA TRP A 62 6.54 2.58 4.10
C TRP A 62 5.48 2.14 5.09
N ALA A 63 5.40 2.77 6.26
CA ALA A 63 4.33 2.50 7.23
C ALA A 63 2.95 2.80 6.60
N ASN A 64 2.79 3.97 5.98
CA ASN A 64 1.55 4.35 5.31
C ASN A 64 1.25 3.45 4.09
N HIS A 65 2.25 3.14 3.26
CA HIS A 65 2.06 2.30 2.07
C HIS A 65 1.64 0.88 2.44
N GLN A 66 2.36 0.25 3.37
CA GLN A 66 2.08 -1.12 3.78
C GLN A 66 0.79 -1.26 4.57
N LEU A 67 0.48 -0.30 5.45
CA LEU A 67 -0.81 -0.29 6.17
C LEU A 67 -1.98 -0.16 5.20
N GLY A 68 -1.84 0.69 4.18
CA GLY A 68 -2.84 0.81 3.11
C GLY A 68 -3.08 -0.52 2.38
N ILE A 69 -2.02 -1.21 1.96
CA ILE A 69 -2.14 -2.51 1.27
C ILE A 69 -2.78 -3.56 2.19
N ALA A 70 -2.28 -3.68 3.42
CA ALA A 70 -2.74 -4.68 4.38
C ALA A 70 -4.24 -4.49 4.70
N LEU A 71 -4.68 -3.25 4.94
CA LEU A 71 -6.09 -2.94 5.19
C LEU A 71 -6.97 -3.28 3.99
N SER A 72 -6.50 -3.02 2.76
CA SER A 72 -7.29 -3.37 1.58
C SER A 72 -7.41 -4.88 1.37
N ASN A 73 -6.44 -5.66 1.83
CA ASN A 73 -6.41 -7.12 1.68
C ASN A 73 -7.04 -7.85 2.88
N SER A 74 -7.40 -7.13 3.94
CA SER A 74 -7.91 -7.70 5.20
C SER A 74 -9.31 -8.33 5.09
N GLY A 75 -10.08 -7.98 4.05
CA GLY A 75 -11.49 -8.38 3.94
C GLY A 75 -12.43 -7.61 4.86
N ASP A 76 -11.92 -6.65 5.65
CA ASP A 76 -12.73 -5.73 6.44
C ASP A 76 -13.57 -4.84 5.49
N PRO A 77 -14.91 -4.77 5.67
CA PRO A 77 -15.76 -3.86 4.91
C PRO A 77 -15.31 -2.39 4.93
N GLN A 78 -14.66 -1.94 6.01
CA GLN A 78 -14.09 -0.59 6.13
C GLN A 78 -12.64 -0.50 5.66
N GLY A 79 -12.00 -1.62 5.36
CA GLY A 79 -10.59 -1.70 4.98
C GLY A 79 -10.27 -0.90 3.72
N GLY A 80 -11.22 -0.81 2.77
CA GLY A 80 -11.07 -0.01 1.55
C GLY A 80 -10.94 1.49 1.83
N GLU A 81 -11.83 2.07 2.63
CA GLU A 81 -11.78 3.50 2.97
C GLU A 81 -10.53 3.85 3.78
N GLN A 82 -10.20 3.04 4.79
CA GLN A 82 -8.99 3.25 5.57
C GLN A 82 -7.73 3.12 4.69
N SER A 83 -7.72 2.17 3.75
CA SER A 83 -6.64 1.99 2.79
C SER A 83 -6.42 3.23 1.92
N LEU A 84 -7.49 3.82 1.37
CA LEU A 84 -7.41 5.05 0.56
C LEU A 84 -6.72 6.18 1.34
N ARG A 85 -7.04 6.35 2.63
CA ARG A 85 -6.41 7.38 3.47
C ARG A 85 -4.91 7.18 3.60
N TYR A 86 -4.45 5.96 3.93
CA TYR A 86 -3.03 5.70 4.11
C TYR A 86 -2.25 5.71 2.78
N LEU A 87 -2.86 5.23 1.69
CA LEU A 87 -2.24 5.32 0.37
C LEU A 87 -2.17 6.76 -0.14
N THR A 88 -3.14 7.60 0.19
CA THR A 88 -3.07 9.05 -0.07
C THR A 88 -1.86 9.67 0.63
N ALA A 89 -1.65 9.36 1.91
CA ALA A 89 -0.47 9.82 2.65
C ALA A 89 0.84 9.30 2.04
N ALA A 90 0.89 8.02 1.65
CA ALA A 90 2.06 7.44 1.00
C ALA A 90 2.39 8.14 -0.34
N VAL A 91 1.39 8.43 -1.18
CA VAL A 91 1.57 9.17 -2.42
C VAL A 91 1.99 10.62 -2.17
N ALA A 92 1.47 11.28 -1.12
CA ALA A 92 1.90 12.62 -0.74
C ALA A 92 3.38 12.66 -0.29
N LEU A 93 3.82 11.65 0.46
CA LEU A 93 5.20 11.52 0.95
C LEU A 93 6.19 11.18 -0.18
N ARG A 94 5.77 10.34 -1.14
CA ARG A 94 6.58 10.01 -2.33
C ARG A 94 5.73 10.06 -3.61
N PRO A 95 5.57 11.26 -4.21
CA PRO A 95 4.75 11.44 -5.40
C PRO A 95 5.22 10.65 -6.62
N ASN A 96 6.48 10.24 -6.67
CA ASN A 96 7.05 9.49 -7.80
C ASN A 96 7.08 7.97 -7.54
N SER A 97 6.47 7.48 -6.45
CA SER A 97 6.38 6.05 -6.19
C SER A 97 5.33 5.39 -7.07
N VAL A 98 5.78 4.66 -8.09
CA VAL A 98 4.88 3.92 -8.98
C VAL A 98 4.07 2.87 -8.20
N GLY A 99 4.70 2.14 -7.28
CA GLY A 99 4.03 1.12 -6.47
C GLY A 99 2.93 1.70 -5.57
N ALA A 100 3.15 2.89 -4.98
CA ALA A 100 2.12 3.56 -4.18
C ALA A 100 0.93 4.00 -5.04
N ARG A 101 1.18 4.57 -6.22
CA ARG A 101 0.13 5.00 -7.15
C ARG A 101 -0.67 3.83 -7.70
N VAL A 102 -0.02 2.72 -8.02
CA VAL A 102 -0.67 1.51 -8.51
C VAL A 102 -1.59 0.93 -7.43
N HIS A 103 -1.11 0.71 -6.20
CA HIS A 103 -1.97 0.21 -5.13
C HIS A 103 -3.11 1.20 -4.81
N PHE A 104 -2.86 2.51 -4.87
CA PHE A 104 -3.91 3.50 -4.68
C PHE A 104 -5.00 3.40 -5.75
N ALA A 105 -4.60 3.27 -7.02
CA ALA A 105 -5.53 3.05 -8.12
C ALA A 105 -6.33 1.76 -7.94
N GLU A 106 -5.71 0.66 -7.52
CA GLU A 106 -6.41 -0.61 -7.30
C GLU A 106 -7.50 -0.52 -6.23
N VAL A 107 -7.24 0.19 -5.14
CA VAL A 107 -8.25 0.41 -4.10
C VAL A 107 -9.38 1.30 -4.63
N LEU A 108 -9.07 2.36 -5.37
CA LEU A 108 -10.04 3.23 -6.02
C LEU A 108 -10.94 2.44 -7.00
N LEU A 109 -10.38 1.50 -7.74
CA LEU A 109 -11.15 0.61 -8.62
C LEU A 109 -12.10 -0.30 -7.84
N ARG A 110 -11.65 -0.86 -6.72
CA ARG A 110 -12.52 -1.67 -5.85
C ARG A 110 -13.65 -0.84 -5.23
N SER A 111 -13.42 0.45 -4.98
CA SER A 111 -14.47 1.37 -4.50
C SER A 111 -15.33 1.97 -5.62
N GLY A 112 -15.11 1.60 -6.88
CA GLY A 112 -15.85 2.11 -8.04
C GLY A 112 -15.44 3.50 -8.54
N ASP A 113 -14.39 4.10 -7.98
CA ASP A 113 -13.87 5.40 -8.37
C ASP A 113 -12.88 5.26 -9.55
N HIS A 114 -13.42 4.97 -10.72
CA HIS A 114 -12.64 4.73 -11.93
C HIS A 114 -11.89 5.99 -12.42
N VAL A 115 -12.44 7.18 -12.15
CA VAL A 115 -11.87 8.46 -12.58
C VAL A 115 -10.58 8.75 -11.82
N ASN A 116 -10.60 8.68 -10.49
CA ASN A 116 -9.39 8.90 -9.70
C ASN A 116 -8.39 7.76 -9.90
N ALA A 117 -8.85 6.51 -10.08
CA ALA A 117 -7.97 5.40 -10.41
C ALA A 117 -7.21 5.63 -11.73
N ALA A 118 -7.90 6.06 -12.78
CA ALA A 118 -7.28 6.38 -14.07
C ALA A 118 -6.25 7.50 -13.92
N THR A 119 -6.55 8.53 -13.14
CA THR A 119 -5.60 9.62 -12.86
C THR A 119 -4.31 9.10 -12.21
N GLN A 120 -4.41 8.22 -11.21
CA GLN A 120 -3.24 7.63 -10.57
C GLN A 120 -2.42 6.75 -11.53
N LEU A 121 -3.09 5.95 -12.35
CA LEU A 121 -2.42 5.10 -13.34
C LEU A 121 -1.77 5.91 -14.46
N GLN A 122 -2.36 7.04 -14.88
CA GLN A 122 -1.75 7.93 -15.87
C GLN A 122 -0.40 8.46 -15.35
N VAL A 123 -0.35 8.94 -14.12
CA VAL A 123 0.91 9.40 -13.51
C VAL A 123 1.87 8.23 -13.32
N ALA A 124 1.39 7.04 -12.93
CA ALA A 124 2.24 5.87 -12.83
C ALA A 124 2.85 5.47 -14.19
N LEU A 125 2.11 5.65 -15.29
CA LEU A 125 2.59 5.41 -16.65
C LEU A 125 3.59 6.47 -17.12
N THR A 126 3.43 7.74 -16.73
CA THR A 126 4.45 8.76 -17.07
C THR A 126 5.77 8.49 -16.35
N LEU A 127 5.72 7.97 -15.13
CA LEU A 127 6.89 7.56 -14.35
C LEU A 127 7.53 6.25 -14.87
N MET A 128 6.73 5.34 -15.43
CA MET A 128 7.21 4.09 -16.02
C MET A 128 6.50 3.79 -17.35
N PRO A 129 6.90 4.44 -18.46
CA PRO A 129 6.21 4.35 -19.75
C PRO A 129 6.19 2.95 -20.39
N GLY A 130 7.17 2.12 -20.05
CA GLY A 130 7.32 0.76 -20.54
C GLY A 130 6.47 -0.29 -19.81
N ASN A 131 5.65 0.09 -18.82
CA ASN A 131 4.87 -0.89 -18.07
C ASN A 131 3.57 -1.27 -18.80
N ASP A 132 3.57 -2.45 -19.42
CA ASP A 132 2.43 -2.97 -20.18
C ASP A 132 1.19 -3.24 -19.32
N TRP A 133 1.38 -3.61 -18.04
CA TRP A 133 0.28 -3.83 -17.11
C TRP A 133 -0.47 -2.52 -16.82
N ILE A 134 0.24 -1.44 -16.48
CA ILE A 134 -0.37 -0.12 -16.23
C ILE A 134 -1.09 0.38 -17.47
N ARG A 135 -0.46 0.23 -18.65
CA ARG A 135 -1.06 0.64 -19.93
C ARG A 135 -2.35 -0.13 -20.23
N SER A 136 -2.34 -1.44 -20.04
CA SER A 136 -3.50 -2.28 -20.26
C SER A 136 -4.62 -1.97 -19.27
N ARG A 137 -4.26 -1.72 -18.00
CA ARG A 137 -5.23 -1.34 -16.97
C ARG A 137 -5.90 -0.01 -17.30
N LEU A 138 -5.16 1.00 -17.75
CA LEU A 138 -5.71 2.28 -18.20
C LEU A 138 -6.69 2.13 -19.37
N LYS A 139 -6.34 1.36 -20.40
CA LYS A 139 -7.22 1.10 -21.55
C LYS A 139 -8.54 0.45 -21.14
N SER A 140 -8.53 -0.38 -20.09
CA SER A 140 -9.76 -0.99 -19.59
C SER A 140 -10.69 -0.01 -18.85
N LEU A 141 -10.15 1.13 -18.38
CA LEU A 141 -10.92 2.14 -17.64
C LEU A 141 -11.39 3.28 -18.53
N ILE A 142 -10.57 3.64 -19.52
CA ILE A 142 -10.89 4.62 -20.54
C ILE A 142 -11.06 3.80 -21.82
N PRO A 143 -12.28 3.33 -22.14
CA PRO A 143 -12.49 2.72 -23.44
C PRO A 143 -12.01 3.73 -24.49
N THR A 144 -11.11 3.28 -25.35
CA THR A 144 -10.72 4.03 -26.53
C THR A 144 -11.96 4.15 -27.41
N ASP A 145 -12.76 5.20 -27.22
CA ASP A 145 -13.78 5.67 -28.15
C ASP A 145 -13.08 6.15 -29.44
N ASN A 146 -12.53 5.19 -30.19
CA ASN A 146 -12.13 5.38 -31.58
C ASN A 146 -12.72 4.31 -32.49
N GLU A 147 -13.74 3.59 -32.02
CA GLU A 147 -14.67 2.84 -32.86
C GLU A 147 -16.07 3.35 -32.53
N GLN A 148 -16.60 4.20 -33.42
CA GLN A 148 -18.00 4.65 -33.53
C GLN A 148 -18.40 5.92 -32.76
N MET A 149 -18.04 7.08 -33.33
CA MET A 149 -19.06 8.10 -33.55
C MET A 149 -19.68 7.87 -34.94
N PRO A 150 -20.86 7.24 -35.06
CA PRO A 150 -21.63 7.34 -36.28
C PRO A 150 -22.26 8.75 -36.30
N HIS A 151 -21.93 9.52 -37.34
CA HIS A 151 -22.78 10.64 -37.78
C HIS A 151 -24.08 10.10 -38.37
#